data_AF-A0A800A037-F1
#
_entry.id   AF-A0A800A037-F1
#
_cell.length_a   1.000
_cell.length_b   1.000
_cell.length_c   1.000
_cell.angle_alpha   90.00
_cell.angle_beta   90.00
_cell.angle_gamma   90.00
#
_symmetry.space_group_name_H-M   'P 1'
#
loop_
_entity.id
_entity.type
_entity.pdbx_description
1 polymer ?
#
loop_
_entity_poly.entity_id
_entity_poly.type
_entity_poly.pdbx_seq_one_letter_code
_entity_poly.pdbx_strand_id
1 'polypeptide(L)'
;MERVVRRREEIVGRQVMLPWSDAVKISWRNIMVRLGRSLITAAGIFLGVAFFATVVTQGQIMEAVAKSPHIGSGLFATDPTAKARQTWLILMSFVVAGVGVTNAMLMSVTERYREIGTMKCLGALDGFIVRLFLIEAGFMGLAGGVTGSLAGFVVAFLFSLARSAVRATRFWAYMDWGALLIWVGIGIGAGVVLALVAAIPPAWRAAKLPPAAALRVEI
;
A
#
# COMPACT_ATOMS: atom_id res chain seq x y z
N MET A 1 -44.61 -27.91 25.48
CA MET A 1 -43.29 -27.33 25.78
C MET A 1 -42.29 -27.51 24.64
N GLU A 2 -42.24 -28.66 23.95
CA GLU A 2 -41.33 -28.89 22.81
C GLU A 2 -41.48 -27.93 21.61
N ARG A 3 -42.70 -27.46 21.32
CA ARG A 3 -42.92 -26.53 20.19
C ARG A 3 -42.35 -25.12 20.41
N VAL A 4 -42.09 -24.74 21.67
CA VAL A 4 -41.49 -23.43 22.00
C VAL A 4 -39.96 -23.50 21.94
N VAL A 5 -39.37 -24.68 22.17
CA VAL A 5 -37.93 -24.90 22.07
C VAL A 5 -37.47 -24.91 20.61
N ARG A 6 -38.20 -25.57 19.70
CA ARG A 6 -37.88 -25.57 18.26
C ARG A 6 -37.90 -24.18 17.59
N ARG A 7 -38.68 -23.23 18.12
CA ARG A 7 -38.76 -21.87 17.55
C ARG A 7 -37.59 -20.97 17.97
N ARG A 8 -36.78 -21.37 18.96
CA ARG A 8 -35.59 -20.62 19.36
C ARG A 8 -34.34 -20.97 18.57
N GLU A 9 -34.30 -22.12 17.89
CA GLU A 9 -33.16 -22.51 17.06
C GLU A 9 -33.14 -21.79 15.69
N GLU A 10 -34.29 -21.36 15.16
CA GLU A 10 -34.37 -20.58 13.91
C GLU A 10 -33.90 -19.12 14.04
N ILE A 11 -33.76 -18.60 15.26
CA ILE A 11 -33.35 -17.20 15.52
C ILE A 11 -31.85 -17.10 15.83
N VAL A 12 -31.16 -18.24 15.98
CA VAL A 12 -29.72 -18.27 16.26
C VAL A 12 -28.95 -18.40 14.95
N GLY A 13 -28.23 -17.34 14.59
CA GLY A 13 -27.07 -17.45 13.72
C GLY A 13 -27.23 -16.91 12.31
N ARG A 14 -27.83 -15.73 12.12
CA ARG A 14 -27.38 -14.90 10.99
C ARG A 14 -25.96 -14.43 11.33
N GLN A 15 -24.98 -15.27 11.00
CA GLN A 15 -23.59 -14.88 10.89
C GLN A 15 -23.54 -13.66 9.98
N VAL A 16 -23.29 -12.48 10.55
CA VAL A 16 -23.32 -11.23 9.80
C VAL A 16 -22.04 -11.16 8.95
N MET A 17 -22.02 -11.89 7.84
CA MET A 17 -21.18 -11.55 6.69
C MET A 17 -21.87 -10.39 6.00
N LEU A 18 -21.44 -9.17 6.32
CA LEU A 18 -21.89 -8.01 5.56
C LEU A 18 -21.43 -8.16 4.10
N PRO A 19 -22.29 -7.79 3.12
CA PRO A 19 -21.93 -7.69 1.72
C PRO A 19 -20.63 -6.88 1.54
N TRP A 20 -19.82 -7.22 0.53
CA TRP A 20 -18.55 -6.54 0.25
C TRP A 20 -18.67 -5.01 0.14
N SER A 21 -19.81 -4.51 -0.31
CA SER A 21 -20.13 -3.08 -0.39
C SER A 21 -20.18 -2.39 0.97
N ASP A 22 -20.70 -3.06 2.00
CA ASP A 22 -20.85 -2.50 3.33
C ASP A 22 -19.50 -2.43 4.05
N ALA A 23 -18.66 -3.45 3.88
CA ALA A 23 -17.29 -3.44 4.37
C ALA A 23 -16.48 -2.27 3.77
N VAL A 24 -16.59 -2.05 2.46
CA VAL A 24 -15.94 -0.93 1.76
C VAL A 24 -16.41 0.42 2.29
N LYS A 25 -17.74 0.62 2.42
CA LYS A 25 -18.32 1.87 2.92
C LYS A 25 -17.88 2.18 4.36
N ILE A 26 -17.82 1.15 5.20
CA ILE A 26 -17.36 1.27 6.59
C ILE A 26 -15.86 1.63 6.62
N SER A 27 -15.02 0.95 5.83
CA SER A 27 -13.58 1.25 5.75
C SER A 27 -13.30 2.68 5.27
N TRP A 28 -14.02 3.16 4.25
CA TRP A 28 -13.84 4.52 3.74
C TRP A 28 -14.13 5.59 4.80
N ARG A 29 -15.23 5.43 5.54
CA ARG A 29 -15.60 6.35 6.61
C ARG A 29 -14.57 6.32 7.75
N ASN A 30 -13.99 5.15 8.06
CA ASN A 30 -12.95 5.03 9.09
C ASN A 30 -11.66 5.78 8.71
N ILE A 31 -11.25 5.71 7.45
CA ILE A 31 -10.07 6.44 6.95
C ILE A 31 -10.24 7.95 7.13
N MET A 32 -11.43 8.48 6.79
CA MET A 32 -11.72 9.92 6.89
C MET A 32 -11.82 10.43 8.34
N VAL A 33 -12.40 9.64 9.25
CA VAL A 33 -12.56 10.03 10.65
C VAL A 33 -11.20 10.10 11.38
N ARG A 34 -10.18 9.39 10.90
CA ARG A 34 -8.82 9.40 11.47
C ARG A 34 -7.75 9.55 10.39
N LEU A 35 -7.84 10.66 9.64
CA LEU A 35 -6.90 11.01 8.56
C LEU A 35 -5.44 10.98 8.98
N GLY A 36 -5.09 11.44 10.19
CA GLY A 36 -3.70 11.50 10.63
C GLY A 36 -2.98 10.14 10.63
N ARG A 37 -3.68 9.06 11.00
CA ARG A 37 -3.10 7.71 11.08
C ARG A 37 -3.04 7.04 9.71
N SER A 38 -4.11 7.14 8.94
CA SER A 38 -4.13 6.64 7.57
C SER A 38 -3.09 7.35 6.70
N LEU A 39 -2.73 8.60 7.06
CA LEU A 39 -1.61 9.31 6.45
C LEU A 39 -0.26 8.65 6.72
N ILE A 40 0.00 8.14 7.93
CA ILE A 40 1.30 7.54 8.29
C ILE A 40 1.55 6.26 7.49
N THR A 41 0.55 5.37 7.44
CA THR A 41 0.59 4.16 6.62
C THR A 41 0.69 4.48 5.14
N ALA A 42 -0.14 5.40 4.64
CA ALA A 42 -0.09 5.84 3.24
C ALA A 42 1.25 6.50 2.89
N ALA A 43 1.87 7.25 3.81
CA ALA A 43 3.17 7.89 3.62
C ALA A 43 4.30 6.87 3.48
N GLY A 44 4.30 5.78 4.27
CA GLY A 44 5.26 4.70 4.13
C GLY A 44 5.21 4.05 2.73
N ILE A 45 3.99 3.78 2.24
CA ILE A 45 3.77 3.23 0.91
C ILE A 45 4.16 4.24 -0.17
N PHE A 46 3.74 5.50 0.00
CA PHE A 46 4.07 6.62 -0.88
C PHE A 46 5.58 6.74 -1.06
N LEU A 47 6.36 6.74 0.02
CA LEU A 47 7.82 6.88 -0.05
C LEU A 47 8.47 5.70 -0.77
N GLY A 48 8.06 4.46 -0.46
CA GLY A 48 8.57 3.27 -1.14
C GLY A 48 8.28 3.27 -2.64
N VAL A 49 7.04 3.59 -3.03
CA VAL A 49 6.63 3.64 -4.44
C VAL A 49 7.22 4.85 -5.16
N ALA A 50 7.35 6.00 -4.51
CA ALA A 50 8.02 7.18 -5.08
C ALA A 50 9.51 6.91 -5.34
N PHE A 51 10.20 6.23 -4.42
CA PHE A 51 11.58 5.82 -4.61
C PHE A 51 11.69 4.85 -5.79
N PHE A 52 10.84 3.82 -5.85
CA PHE A 52 10.77 2.89 -6.98
C PHE A 52 10.56 3.62 -8.33
N ALA A 53 9.53 4.45 -8.42
CA ALA A 53 9.19 5.20 -9.62
C ALA A 53 10.33 6.13 -10.04
N THR A 54 11.00 6.78 -9.07
CA THR A 54 12.18 7.63 -9.35
C THR A 54 13.31 6.81 -9.95
N VAL A 55 13.69 5.70 -9.33
CA VAL A 55 14.82 4.85 -9.76
C VAL A 55 14.57 4.26 -11.14
N VAL A 56 13.36 3.74 -11.38
CA VAL A 56 12.98 3.15 -12.67
C VAL A 56 12.94 4.21 -13.78
N THR A 57 12.35 5.37 -13.52
CA THR A 57 12.31 6.47 -14.49
C THR A 57 13.72 6.95 -14.86
N GLN A 58 14.63 7.03 -13.88
CA GLN A 58 16.03 7.33 -14.16
C GLN A 58 16.71 6.21 -14.98
N GLY A 59 16.41 4.94 -14.74
CA GLY A 59 16.90 3.84 -15.58
C GLY A 59 16.48 3.99 -17.05
N GLN A 60 15.21 4.31 -17.28
CA GLN A 60 14.65 4.53 -18.63
C GLN A 60 15.27 5.74 -19.33
N ILE A 61 15.49 6.85 -18.60
CA ILE A 61 16.16 8.04 -19.14
C ILE A 61 17.57 7.67 -19.62
N MET A 62 18.33 6.92 -18.82
CA MET A 62 19.69 6.49 -19.18
C MET A 62 19.70 5.57 -20.40
N GLU A 63 18.70 4.69 -20.54
CA GLU A 63 18.55 3.86 -21.73
C GLU A 63 18.18 4.68 -22.99
N ALA A 64 17.33 5.70 -22.85
CA ALA A 64 16.99 6.63 -23.93
C ALA A 64 18.21 7.47 -24.37
N VAL A 65 19.08 7.87 -23.42
CA VAL A 65 20.34 8.55 -23.73
C VAL A 65 21.26 7.66 -24.56
N ALA A 66 21.42 6.39 -24.16
CA ALA A 66 22.30 5.44 -24.83
C ALA A 66 21.88 5.11 -26.27
N LYS A 67 20.59 5.20 -26.59
CA LYS A 67 20.05 4.99 -27.95
C LYS A 67 20.14 6.23 -28.85
N SER A 68 20.49 7.40 -28.31
CA SER A 68 20.50 8.66 -29.07
C SER A 68 21.75 8.79 -29.97
N PRO A 69 21.61 9.05 -31.28
CA PRO A 69 22.71 9.03 -32.26
C PRO A 69 23.79 10.12 -32.06
N HIS A 70 23.56 11.12 -31.20
CA HIS A 70 24.47 12.25 -30.96
C HIS A 70 25.42 12.06 -29.77
N ILE A 71 25.25 11.00 -29.00
CA ILE A 71 26.08 10.69 -27.82
C ILE A 71 26.66 9.30 -28.08
N GLY A 72 27.99 9.19 -28.14
CA GLY A 72 28.67 7.93 -28.46
C GLY A 72 28.12 6.77 -27.62
N SER A 73 27.63 5.73 -28.31
CA SER A 73 26.93 4.58 -27.74
C SER A 73 27.76 3.75 -26.74
N GLY A 74 29.07 3.99 -26.65
CA GLY A 74 30.00 3.35 -25.72
C GLY A 74 30.26 4.08 -24.40
N LEU A 75 29.84 5.34 -24.23
CA LEU A 75 30.08 6.10 -22.99
C LEU A 75 29.09 5.79 -21.85
N PHE A 76 27.94 5.17 -22.19
CA PHE A 76 26.88 4.82 -21.24
C PHE A 76 26.55 3.33 -21.33
N ALA A 77 27.56 2.46 -21.42
CA ALA A 77 27.34 1.03 -21.24
C ALA A 77 26.67 0.81 -19.88
N THR A 78 25.43 0.31 -19.88
CA THR A 78 24.76 -0.07 -18.64
C THR A 78 25.46 -1.29 -18.08
N ASP A 79 26.42 -1.07 -17.17
CA ASP A 79 27.10 -2.15 -16.48
C ASP A 79 26.06 -3.06 -15.82
N PRO A 80 26.15 -4.40 -15.98
CA PRO A 80 25.24 -5.33 -15.31
C PRO A 80 25.29 -5.17 -13.78
N THR A 81 26.44 -4.74 -13.24
CA THR A 81 26.61 -4.41 -11.82
C THR A 81 25.80 -3.18 -11.39
N ALA A 82 25.52 -2.22 -12.27
CA ALA A 82 24.70 -1.05 -11.98
C ALA A 82 23.21 -1.42 -11.88
N LYS A 83 22.71 -2.26 -12.79
CA LYS A 83 21.33 -2.79 -12.73
C LYS A 83 21.09 -3.64 -11.48
N ALA A 84 22.06 -4.48 -11.13
CA ALA A 84 22.01 -5.27 -9.90
C ALA A 84 21.93 -4.36 -8.66
N ARG A 85 22.80 -3.35 -8.55
CA ARG A 85 22.79 -2.38 -7.44
C ARG A 85 21.44 -1.66 -7.29
N GLN A 86 20.83 -1.21 -8.39
CA GLN A 86 19.52 -0.57 -8.36
C GLN A 86 18.42 -1.51 -7.86
N THR A 87 18.42 -2.75 -8.34
CA THR A 87 17.44 -3.76 -7.92
C THR A 87 17.54 -4.04 -6.42
N TRP A 88 18.76 -4.15 -5.90
CA TRP A 88 19.00 -4.32 -4.46
C TRP A 88 18.50 -3.12 -3.63
N LEU A 89 18.74 -1.89 -4.09
CA LEU A 89 18.25 -0.69 -3.40
C LEU A 89 16.73 -0.62 -3.36
N ILE A 90 16.06 -0.97 -4.47
CA ILE A 90 14.60 -1.04 -4.53
C ILE A 90 14.07 -2.07 -3.53
N LEU A 91 14.64 -3.28 -3.53
CA LEU A 91 14.22 -4.35 -2.62
C LEU A 91 14.34 -3.91 -1.15
N MET A 92 15.48 -3.32 -0.76
CA MET A 92 15.67 -2.85 0.61
C MET A 92 14.71 -1.72 0.97
N SER A 93 14.42 -0.80 0.05
CA SER A 93 13.45 0.26 0.27
C SER A 93 12.03 -0.29 0.52
N PHE A 94 11.59 -1.27 -0.26
CA PHE A 94 10.29 -1.92 -0.04
C PHE A 94 10.22 -2.68 1.29
N VAL A 95 11.31 -3.33 1.71
CA VAL A 95 11.37 -4.00 3.01
C VAL A 95 11.20 -2.99 4.14
N VAL A 96 11.93 -1.88 4.12
CA VAL A 96 11.82 -0.83 5.16
C VAL A 96 10.42 -0.20 5.15
N ALA A 97 9.86 0.09 3.98
CA ALA A 97 8.50 0.59 3.85
C ALA A 97 7.47 -0.40 4.44
N GLY A 98 7.61 -1.69 4.14
CA GLY A 98 6.72 -2.74 4.66
C GLY A 98 6.75 -2.86 6.18
N VAL A 99 7.94 -2.75 6.80
CA VAL A 99 8.08 -2.74 8.28
C VAL A 99 7.38 -1.51 8.88
N GLY A 100 7.56 -0.33 8.27
CA GLY A 100 6.88 0.90 8.70
C GLY A 100 5.36 0.79 8.64
N VAL A 101 4.84 0.25 7.53
CA VAL A 101 3.40 0.01 7.36
C VAL A 101 2.87 -1.00 8.37
N THR A 102 3.61 -2.08 8.63
CA THR A 102 3.24 -3.10 9.63
C THR A 102 3.11 -2.48 11.01
N ASN A 103 4.08 -1.65 11.42
CA ASN A 103 4.09 -0.99 12.72
C ASN A 103 2.95 0.02 12.86
N ALA A 104 2.71 0.84 11.83
CA ALA A 104 1.60 1.78 11.83
C ALA A 104 0.23 1.06 11.86
N MET A 105 0.11 -0.09 11.19
CA MET A 105 -1.09 -0.90 11.25
C MET A 105 -1.27 -1.60 12.61
N LEU A 106 -0.19 -2.05 13.27
CA LEU A 106 -0.25 -2.55 14.65
C LEU A 106 -0.76 -1.48 15.62
N MET A 107 -0.27 -0.26 15.49
CA MET A 107 -0.78 0.89 16.26
C MET A 107 -2.27 1.13 15.95
N SER A 108 -2.68 1.00 14.68
CA SER A 108 -4.08 1.15 14.31
C SER A 108 -5.00 0.14 15.00
N VAL A 109 -4.55 -1.10 15.13
CA VAL A 109 -5.27 -2.18 15.80
C VAL A 109 -5.45 -1.88 17.30
N THR A 110 -4.41 -1.41 17.99
CA THR A 110 -4.48 -1.13 19.43
C THR A 110 -5.40 0.06 19.73
N GLU A 111 -5.41 1.07 18.88
CA GLU A 111 -6.30 2.22 19.06
C GLU A 111 -7.77 1.94 18.68
N ARG A 112 -8.05 0.78 18.04
CA ARG A 112 -9.40 0.32 17.69
C ARG A 112 -9.80 -0.93 18.49
N TYR A 113 -9.05 -1.23 19.55
CA TYR A 113 -9.21 -2.45 20.33
C TYR A 113 -10.64 -2.61 20.89
N ARG A 114 -11.22 -1.53 21.44
CA ARG A 114 -12.61 -1.55 21.95
C ARG A 114 -13.65 -1.70 20.84
N GLU A 115 -13.46 -1.04 19.69
CA GLU A 115 -14.35 -1.17 18.52
C GLU A 115 -14.35 -2.62 17.98
N ILE A 116 -13.19 -3.26 17.93
CA ILE A 116 -13.05 -4.67 17.55
C ILE A 116 -13.75 -5.57 18.56
N GLY A 117 -13.57 -5.30 19.86
CA GLY A 117 -14.23 -6.03 20.95
C GLY A 117 -15.74 -5.98 20.86
N THR A 118 -16.32 -4.79 20.64
CA THR A 118 -17.78 -4.63 20.51
C THR A 118 -18.32 -5.35 19.29
N MET A 119 -17.65 -5.26 18.13
CA MET A 119 -18.03 -6.02 16.93
C MET A 119 -18.03 -7.53 17.18
N LYS A 120 -17.01 -8.06 17.88
CA LYS A 120 -16.96 -9.48 18.23
C LYS A 120 -18.04 -9.90 19.22
N CYS A 121 -18.36 -9.06 20.22
CA CYS A 121 -19.46 -9.34 21.16
C CYS A 121 -20.82 -9.38 20.45
N LEU A 122 -20.97 -8.66 19.35
CA LEU A 122 -22.15 -8.70 18.48
C LEU A 122 -22.13 -9.89 17.49
N GLY A 123 -21.13 -10.77 17.57
CA GLY A 123 -21.04 -11.99 16.76
C GLY A 123 -20.26 -11.83 15.44
N ALA A 124 -19.46 -10.79 15.26
CA ALA A 124 -18.59 -10.67 14.09
C ALA A 124 -17.52 -11.78 14.07
N LEU A 125 -17.34 -12.43 12.91
CA LEU A 125 -16.31 -13.45 12.72
C LEU A 125 -14.91 -12.83 12.63
N ASP A 126 -13.89 -13.57 13.07
CA ASP A 126 -12.49 -13.18 12.93
C ASP A 126 -12.13 -12.85 11.47
N GLY A 127 -12.65 -13.64 10.52
CA GLY A 127 -12.46 -13.39 9.08
C GLY A 127 -13.06 -12.07 8.59
N PHE A 128 -14.13 -11.57 9.21
CA PHE A 128 -14.69 -10.26 8.89
C PHE A 128 -13.75 -9.13 9.31
N ILE A 129 -13.14 -9.25 10.49
CA ILE A 129 -12.18 -8.27 11.00
C ILE A 129 -10.95 -8.22 10.10
N VAL A 130 -10.41 -9.39 9.71
CA VAL A 130 -9.27 -9.45 8.78
C VAL A 130 -9.60 -8.75 7.47
N ARG A 131 -10.77 -9.04 6.87
CA ARG A 131 -11.21 -8.40 5.62
C ARG A 131 -11.34 -6.89 5.74
N LEU A 132 -11.87 -6.39 6.87
CA LEU A 132 -12.00 -4.96 7.12
C LEU A 132 -10.64 -4.26 7.03
N PHE A 133 -9.63 -4.80 7.72
CA PHE A 133 -8.26 -4.26 7.72
C PHE A 133 -7.56 -4.40 6.37
N LEU A 134 -7.76 -5.52 5.65
CA LEU A 134 -7.18 -5.69 4.31
C LEU A 134 -7.78 -4.72 3.29
N ILE A 135 -9.09 -4.46 3.35
CA ILE A 135 -9.74 -3.44 2.51
C ILE A 135 -9.17 -2.06 2.84
N GLU A 136 -9.01 -1.74 4.12
CA GLU A 136 -8.40 -0.48 4.57
C GLU A 136 -6.97 -0.31 4.03
N ALA A 137 -6.15 -1.36 4.18
CA ALA A 137 -4.79 -1.40 3.66
C ALA A 137 -4.76 -1.29 2.12
N GLY A 138 -5.70 -1.92 1.42
CA GLY A 138 -5.84 -1.80 -0.04
C GLY A 138 -6.11 -0.37 -0.48
N PHE A 139 -7.00 0.36 0.20
CA PHE A 139 -7.24 1.77 -0.08
C PHE A 139 -6.01 2.64 0.17
N MET A 140 -5.29 2.42 1.27
CA MET A 140 -4.04 3.13 1.55
C MET A 140 -2.94 2.77 0.55
N GLY A 141 -2.88 1.51 0.12
CA GLY A 141 -1.99 1.00 -0.92
C GLY A 141 -2.22 1.66 -2.27
N LEU A 142 -3.49 1.79 -2.67
CA LEU A 142 -3.87 2.49 -3.89
C LEU A 142 -3.55 3.98 -3.80
N ALA A 143 -3.97 4.65 -2.73
CA ALA A 143 -3.73 6.07 -2.54
C ALA A 143 -2.23 6.40 -2.50
N GLY A 144 -1.46 5.67 -1.69
CA GLY A 144 -0.01 5.82 -1.58
C GLY A 144 0.73 5.42 -2.85
N GLY A 145 0.26 4.37 -3.54
CA GLY A 145 0.84 3.91 -4.80
C GLY A 145 0.65 4.91 -5.94
N VAL A 146 -0.55 5.46 -6.10
CA VAL A 146 -0.86 6.49 -7.11
C VAL A 146 -0.08 7.77 -6.82
N THR A 147 -0.21 8.30 -5.61
CA THR A 147 0.47 9.55 -5.24
C THR A 147 1.99 9.40 -5.24
N GLY A 148 2.50 8.25 -4.81
CA GLY A 148 3.93 7.94 -4.82
C GLY A 148 4.49 7.82 -6.22
N SER A 149 3.79 7.14 -7.13
CA SER A 149 4.23 7.01 -8.53
C SER A 149 4.28 8.38 -9.22
N LEU A 150 3.27 9.22 -9.01
CA LEU A 150 3.23 10.59 -9.53
C LEU A 150 4.38 11.43 -8.96
N ALA A 151 4.59 11.39 -7.64
CA ALA A 151 5.66 12.15 -6.99
C ALA A 151 7.05 11.67 -7.45
N GLY A 152 7.26 10.36 -7.57
CA GLY A 152 8.54 9.81 -8.03
C GLY A 152 8.88 10.20 -9.46
N PHE A 153 7.87 10.28 -10.33
CA PHE A 153 8.04 10.80 -11.69
C PHE A 153 8.43 12.30 -11.68
N VAL A 154 7.75 13.11 -10.88
CA VAL A 154 8.09 14.54 -10.71
C VAL A 154 9.50 14.72 -10.16
N VAL A 155 9.89 13.94 -9.16
CA VAL A 155 11.24 13.98 -8.58
C VAL A 155 12.29 13.58 -9.62
N ALA A 156 12.05 12.51 -10.39
CA ALA A 156 12.93 12.11 -11.48
C ALA A 156 13.07 13.21 -12.53
N PHE A 157 11.99 13.91 -12.87
CA PHE A 157 12.01 15.04 -13.79
C PHE A 157 12.87 16.19 -13.25
N LEU A 158 12.63 16.62 -12.01
CA LEU A 158 13.40 17.69 -11.37
C LEU A 158 14.89 17.35 -11.30
N PHE A 159 15.21 16.09 -11.00
CA PHE A 159 16.59 15.62 -10.94
C PHE A 159 17.27 15.64 -12.32
N SER A 160 16.53 15.28 -13.37
CA SER A 160 17.01 15.39 -14.76
C SER A 160 17.23 16.84 -15.18
N LEU A 161 16.35 17.75 -14.77
CA LEU A 161 16.45 19.18 -15.08
C LEU A 161 17.67 19.80 -14.38
N ALA A 162 17.88 19.47 -13.10
CA ALA A 162 19.01 19.96 -12.30
C ALA A 162 20.37 19.53 -12.86
N ARG A 163 20.48 18.31 -13.42
CA ARG A 163 21.74 17.84 -14.01
C ARG A 163 22.06 18.45 -15.36
N SER A 164 21.06 18.68 -16.22
CA SER A 164 21.29 19.30 -17.52
C SER A 164 20.00 19.82 -18.16
N ALA A 165 19.73 21.12 -18.03
CA ALA A 165 18.52 21.76 -18.54
C ALA A 165 18.32 21.59 -20.07
N VAL A 166 19.39 21.68 -20.86
CA VAL A 166 19.37 21.53 -22.33
C VAL A 166 19.11 20.08 -22.78
N ARG A 167 19.51 19.12 -21.94
CA ARG A 167 19.39 17.69 -22.24
C ARG A 167 18.03 17.15 -21.81
N ALA A 168 17.48 17.68 -20.71
CA ALA A 168 16.15 17.32 -20.20
C ALA A 168 15.03 17.50 -21.25
N THR A 169 15.00 18.61 -21.99
CA THR A 169 13.93 18.84 -22.99
C THR A 169 14.01 17.90 -24.19
N ARG A 170 15.22 17.48 -24.61
CA ARG A 170 15.41 16.49 -25.68
C ARG A 170 15.12 15.07 -25.23
N PHE A 171 15.46 14.69 -24.00
CA PHE A 171 15.23 13.32 -23.51
C PHE A 171 13.76 12.95 -23.43
N TRP A 172 12.89 13.90 -23.09
CA TRP A 172 11.45 13.67 -23.00
C TRP A 172 10.79 13.43 -24.36
N ALA A 173 11.39 13.94 -25.44
CA ALA A 173 10.91 13.68 -26.80
C ALA A 173 11.20 12.24 -27.28
N TYR A 174 12.20 11.56 -26.69
CA TYR A 174 12.58 10.18 -27.02
C TYR A 174 12.14 9.16 -25.97
N MET A 175 11.40 9.60 -24.95
CA MET A 175 10.93 8.72 -23.89
C MET A 175 9.75 7.88 -24.39
N ASP A 176 9.83 6.57 -24.19
CA ASP A 176 8.72 5.67 -24.44
C ASP A 176 7.67 5.84 -23.33
N TRP A 177 6.65 6.64 -23.62
CA TRP A 177 5.51 6.87 -22.74
C TRP A 177 4.72 5.60 -22.43
N GLY A 178 4.72 4.62 -23.34
CA GLY A 178 4.08 3.33 -23.13
C GLY A 178 4.80 2.51 -22.07
N ALA A 179 6.13 2.42 -22.17
CA ALA A 179 6.95 1.78 -21.15
C ALA A 179 6.78 2.45 -19.77
N LEU A 180 6.72 3.79 -19.74
CA LEU A 180 6.54 4.53 -18.49
C LEU A 180 5.20 4.23 -17.82
N LEU A 181 4.10 4.18 -18.57
CA LEU A 181 2.77 3.84 -18.06
C LEU A 181 2.75 2.43 -17.45
N ILE A 182 3.44 1.47 -18.08
CA ILE A 182 3.57 0.11 -17.55
C ILE A 182 4.30 0.12 -16.21
N TRP A 183 5.42 0.83 -16.10
CA TRP A 183 6.19 0.92 -14.86
C TRP A 183 5.43 1.64 -13.74
N VAL A 184 4.65 2.67 -14.05
CA VAL A 184 3.73 3.32 -13.11
C VAL A 184 2.68 2.32 -12.62
N GLY A 185 2.08 1.55 -13.53
CA GLY A 185 1.13 0.49 -13.17
C GLY A 185 1.75 -0.56 -12.24
N ILE A 186 2.97 -1.00 -12.53
CA ILE A 186 3.74 -1.92 -11.68
C ILE A 186 4.01 -1.28 -10.31
N GLY A 187 4.37 0.00 -10.24
CA GLY A 187 4.62 0.72 -8.99
C GLY A 187 3.39 0.80 -8.10
N ILE A 188 2.24 1.16 -8.68
CA ILE A 188 0.95 1.17 -7.97
C ILE A 188 0.60 -0.24 -7.47
N GLY A 189 0.72 -1.25 -8.35
CA GLY A 189 0.48 -2.65 -8.00
C GLY A 189 1.38 -3.12 -6.86
N ALA A 190 2.67 -2.83 -6.93
CA ALA A 190 3.64 -3.15 -5.88
C ALA A 190 3.29 -2.46 -4.55
N GLY A 191 2.84 -1.20 -4.58
CA GLY A 191 2.37 -0.48 -3.40
C GLY A 191 1.16 -1.14 -2.73
N VAL A 192 0.18 -1.58 -3.53
CA VAL A 192 -1.00 -2.31 -3.04
C VAL A 192 -0.60 -3.66 -2.45
N VAL A 193 0.22 -4.43 -3.17
CA VAL A 193 0.70 -5.73 -2.69
C VAL A 193 1.48 -5.57 -1.39
N LEU A 194 2.38 -4.59 -1.31
CA LEU A 194 3.12 -4.28 -0.09
C LEU A 194 2.17 -3.97 1.07
N ALA A 195 1.17 -3.11 0.86
CA ALA A 195 0.21 -2.72 1.89
C ALA A 195 -0.59 -3.93 2.40
N LEU A 196 -1.07 -4.78 1.50
CA LEU A 196 -1.80 -6.00 1.85
C LEU A 196 -0.91 -6.97 2.63
N VAL A 197 0.29 -7.26 2.15
CA VAL A 197 1.23 -8.19 2.80
C VAL A 197 1.63 -7.67 4.19
N ALA A 198 1.92 -6.38 4.32
CA ALA A 198 2.26 -5.76 5.60
C ALA A 198 1.08 -5.72 6.59
N ALA A 199 -0.17 -5.67 6.09
CA ALA A 199 -1.36 -5.66 6.91
C ALA A 199 -1.81 -7.04 7.40
N ILE A 200 -1.39 -8.14 6.77
CA ILE A 200 -1.79 -9.50 7.15
C ILE A 200 -1.43 -9.83 8.61
N PRO A 201 -0.16 -9.70 9.06
CA PRO A 201 0.21 -10.02 10.45
C PRO A 201 -0.58 -9.23 11.51
N PRO A 202 -0.73 -7.89 11.43
CA PRO A 202 -1.51 -7.13 12.40
C PRO A 202 -3.01 -7.45 12.31
N ALA A 203 -3.58 -7.62 11.12
CA ALA A 203 -4.99 -7.94 10.95
C ALA A 203 -5.34 -9.29 11.58
N TRP A 204 -4.48 -10.31 11.42
CA TRP A 204 -4.66 -11.61 12.09
C TRP A 204 -4.53 -11.52 13.60
N ARG A 205 -3.60 -10.71 14.11
CA ARG A 205 -3.50 -10.48 15.56
C ARG A 205 -4.76 -9.80 16.09
N ALA A 206 -5.24 -8.75 15.41
CA ALA A 206 -6.48 -8.04 15.74
C ALA A 206 -7.68 -8.98 15.79
N ALA A 207 -7.79 -9.83 14.77
CA ALA A 207 -8.86 -10.78 14.63
C ALA A 207 -8.79 -11.92 15.66
N LYS A 208 -7.69 -12.15 16.39
CA LYS A 208 -7.63 -13.19 17.44
C LYS A 208 -7.76 -12.65 18.86
N LEU A 209 -8.02 -11.35 19.01
CA LEU A 209 -8.16 -10.74 20.32
C LEU A 209 -9.43 -11.24 21.04
N PRO A 210 -9.33 -11.66 22.32
CA PRO A 210 -10.47 -12.08 23.11
C PRO A 210 -11.38 -10.87 23.44
N PRO A 211 -12.70 -10.94 23.21
CA PRO A 211 -13.61 -9.81 23.41
C PRO A 211 -13.65 -9.32 24.87
N ALA A 212 -13.51 -10.24 25.83
CA ALA A 212 -13.46 -9.92 27.25
C ALA A 212 -12.25 -9.03 27.60
N ALA A 213 -11.09 -9.27 26.98
CA ALA A 213 -9.92 -8.41 27.17
C ALA A 213 -10.14 -7.03 26.55
N ALA A 214 -10.84 -6.94 25.41
CA ALA A 214 -11.15 -5.68 24.74
C ALA A 214 -12.09 -4.76 25.53
N LEU A 215 -12.98 -5.31 26.33
CA LEU A 215 -13.87 -4.52 27.19
C LEU A 215 -13.24 -4.17 28.54
N ARG A 216 -12.30 -4.99 29.01
CA ARG A 216 -11.54 -4.78 30.25
C ARG A 216 -10.34 -3.82 30.10
N VAL A 217 -10.12 -3.25 28.91
CA VAL A 217 -9.18 -2.13 28.77
C VAL A 217 -9.81 -0.93 29.48
N GLU A 218 -9.60 -0.89 30.79
CA GLU A 218 -9.81 0.27 31.65
C GLU A 218 -8.80 1.36 31.26
N ILE A 219 -9.26 2.59 31.45
CA ILE A 219 -8.64 3.86 31.07
C ILE A 219 -7.34 4.05 31.85
#